data_AF-A0A539EHV6-F1
#
_entry.id   AF-A0A539EHV6-F1
#
_cell.length_a   1.000
_cell.length_b   1.000
_cell.length_c   1.000
_cell.angle_alpha   90.00
_cell.angle_beta   90.00
_cell.angle_gamma   90.00
#
_symmetry.space_group_name_H-M   'P 1'
#
loop_
_entity.id
_entity.type
_entity.pdbx_description
1 polymer ?
#
loop_
_entity_poly.entity_id
_entity_poly.type
_entity_poly.pdbx_seq_one_letter_code
_entity_poly.pdbx_strand_id
1 'polypeptide(L)'
;RAGSALQDVKLQVEFNPTRVKAYRLIGYEHAKLKARDFNDDTRAGGELADGQTVTALYEIVPHGLDVPGLSLDPLRYQKTSRLSPAASGQELLNVKVRAKAPGDVRSRLQTAVLMDAAPAWRKASADFRAAAAAAGLGMLLRRSEYRGALTYGMVRDISVPDAVFLRLTEKARRADAAALP
;
A
#
# COMPACT_ATOMS: atom_id res chain seq x y z
N ARG A 1 20.55 -13.20 -25.09
CA ARG A 1 20.69 -12.70 -23.70
C ARG A 1 19.36 -12.92 -23.02
N ALA A 2 19.27 -13.84 -22.06
CA ALA A 2 18.08 -13.89 -21.19
C ALA A 2 18.02 -12.55 -20.43
N GLY A 3 16.88 -11.87 -20.47
CA GLY A 3 16.71 -10.59 -19.77
C GLY A 3 16.88 -10.78 -18.26
N SER A 4 17.45 -9.81 -17.56
CA SER A 4 17.68 -9.86 -16.10
C SER A 4 16.40 -9.66 -15.26
N ALA A 5 15.23 -9.68 -15.87
CA ALA A 5 13.96 -9.42 -15.23
C ALA A 5 13.37 -10.68 -14.57
N LEU A 6 12.85 -10.53 -13.36
CA LEU A 6 12.01 -11.54 -12.74
C LEU A 6 10.70 -11.65 -13.52
N GLN A 7 10.23 -12.88 -13.69
CA GLN A 7 9.02 -13.21 -14.42
C GLN A 7 7.95 -13.75 -13.46
N ASP A 8 6.69 -13.63 -13.86
CA ASP A 8 5.53 -14.08 -13.10
C ASP A 8 5.54 -13.63 -11.63
N VAL A 9 5.89 -12.35 -11.42
CA VAL A 9 5.91 -11.72 -10.12
C VAL A 9 4.49 -11.57 -9.60
N LYS A 10 4.21 -12.15 -8.45
CA LYS A 10 2.92 -12.16 -7.77
C LYS A 10 3.10 -11.67 -6.35
N LEU A 11 2.22 -10.75 -5.94
CA LEU A 11 2.21 -10.22 -4.58
C LEU A 11 0.90 -10.57 -3.88
N GLN A 12 1.00 -10.93 -2.62
CA GLN A 12 -0.12 -11.12 -1.72
C GLN A 12 0.18 -10.38 -0.41
N VAL A 13 -0.77 -9.57 0.03
CA VAL A 13 -0.69 -8.83 1.30
C VAL A 13 -1.78 -9.37 2.21
N GLU A 14 -1.39 -9.72 3.43
CA GLU A 14 -2.28 -10.20 4.48
C GLU A 14 -2.17 -9.27 5.69
N PHE A 15 -3.25 -8.57 6.01
CA PHE A 15 -3.29 -7.70 7.18
C PHE A 15 -3.65 -8.50 8.43
N ASN A 16 -3.03 -8.16 9.56
CA ASN A 16 -3.36 -8.78 10.84
C ASN A 16 -4.71 -8.23 11.35
N PRO A 17 -5.77 -9.06 11.46
CA PRO A 17 -7.09 -8.59 11.85
C PRO A 17 -7.18 -8.09 13.30
N THR A 18 -6.20 -8.39 14.16
CA THR A 18 -6.13 -7.81 15.51
C THR A 18 -5.61 -6.38 15.53
N ARG A 19 -4.96 -5.94 14.44
CA ARG A 19 -4.35 -4.61 14.29
C ARG A 19 -5.07 -3.75 13.26
N VAL A 20 -5.65 -4.37 12.23
CA VAL A 20 -6.31 -3.69 11.10
C VAL A 20 -7.74 -4.22 10.96
N LYS A 21 -8.72 -3.34 11.20
CA LYS A 21 -10.16 -3.60 11.07
C LYS A 21 -10.60 -3.65 9.60
N ALA A 22 -10.08 -2.74 8.78
CA ALA A 22 -10.37 -2.65 7.36
C ALA A 22 -9.21 -2.03 6.61
N TYR A 23 -9.13 -2.27 5.30
CA TYR A 23 -8.12 -1.68 4.44
C TYR A 23 -8.64 -1.51 3.02
N ARG A 24 -8.04 -0.57 2.28
CA ARG A 24 -8.26 -0.44 0.83
C ARG A 24 -6.98 -0.07 0.12
N LEU A 25 -6.82 -0.59 -1.09
CA LEU A 25 -5.71 -0.24 -1.98
C LEU A 25 -6.03 1.09 -2.68
N ILE A 26 -5.17 2.10 -2.50
CA ILE A 26 -5.35 3.47 -3.02
C ILE A 26 -4.36 3.83 -4.13
N GLY A 27 -3.30 3.06 -4.32
CA GLY A 27 -2.33 3.30 -5.39
C GLY A 27 -1.55 2.02 -5.71
N TYR A 28 -1.84 1.43 -6.85
CA TYR A 28 -1.09 0.31 -7.43
C TYR A 28 -1.56 0.14 -8.88
N GLU A 29 -0.64 0.14 -9.85
CA GLU A 29 -1.00 0.11 -11.27
C GLU A 29 -1.20 -1.31 -11.85
N HIS A 30 -0.84 -2.37 -11.13
CA HIS A 30 -0.87 -3.72 -11.68
C HIS A 30 -2.08 -4.58 -11.26
N ALA A 31 -2.44 -5.51 -12.13
CA ALA A 31 -3.67 -6.29 -12.07
C ALA A 31 -3.83 -7.04 -10.74
N LYS A 32 -4.98 -6.87 -10.09
CA LYS A 32 -5.37 -7.64 -8.90
C LYS A 32 -5.39 -9.14 -9.25
N LEU A 33 -4.47 -9.90 -8.68
CA LEU A 33 -4.44 -11.35 -8.80
C LEU A 33 -5.46 -11.99 -7.85
N LYS A 34 -6.20 -13.02 -8.31
CA LYS A 34 -7.07 -13.78 -7.41
C LYS A 34 -6.22 -14.63 -6.48
N ALA A 35 -6.64 -14.77 -5.22
CA ALA A 35 -5.88 -15.53 -4.22
C ALA A 35 -5.53 -16.97 -4.66
N ARG A 36 -6.43 -17.63 -5.41
CA ARG A 36 -6.20 -18.97 -5.96
C ARG A 36 -5.07 -19.04 -7.00
N ASP A 37 -4.81 -17.95 -7.70
CA ASP A 37 -3.82 -17.89 -8.79
C ASP A 37 -2.40 -17.61 -8.23
N PHE A 38 -2.29 -17.26 -6.94
CA PHE A 38 -1.01 -16.91 -6.30
C PHE A 38 -0.01 -18.07 -6.30
N ASN A 39 -0.46 -19.28 -5.98
CA ASN A 39 0.41 -20.47 -5.88
C ASN A 39 0.53 -21.27 -7.19
N ASP A 40 -0.18 -20.88 -8.24
CA ASP A 40 -0.23 -21.61 -9.52
C ASP A 40 0.84 -21.09 -10.49
N ASP A 41 1.95 -21.79 -10.66
CA ASP A 41 3.05 -21.41 -11.57
C ASP A 41 2.66 -21.40 -13.06
N THR A 42 1.47 -21.90 -13.43
CA THR A 42 0.92 -21.79 -14.79
C THR A 42 0.20 -20.46 -15.04
N ARG A 43 -0.12 -19.72 -13.97
CA ARG A 43 -0.73 -18.38 -14.06
C ARG A 43 0.34 -17.32 -14.20
N ALA A 44 0.21 -16.50 -15.23
CA ALA A 44 1.08 -15.36 -15.45
C ALA A 44 0.96 -14.34 -14.30
N GLY A 45 2.09 -13.70 -13.99
CA GLY A 45 2.18 -12.56 -13.09
C GLY A 45 2.67 -11.30 -13.80
N GLY A 46 3.23 -10.36 -13.05
CA GLY A 46 3.95 -9.20 -13.61
C GLY A 46 5.40 -9.53 -13.94
N GLU A 47 6.08 -8.59 -14.60
CA GLU A 47 7.53 -8.59 -14.76
C GLU A 47 8.15 -7.53 -13.85
N LEU A 48 9.32 -7.82 -13.30
CA LEU A 48 10.10 -6.85 -12.52
C LEU A 48 11.53 -6.83 -13.04
N ALA A 49 11.89 -5.75 -13.73
CA ALA A 49 13.24 -5.53 -14.22
C ALA A 49 14.19 -5.15 -13.08
N ASP A 50 15.49 -5.32 -13.32
CA ASP A 50 16.50 -4.83 -12.39
C ASP A 50 16.40 -3.31 -12.22
N GLY A 51 16.52 -2.84 -10.98
CA GLY A 51 16.33 -1.43 -10.61
C GLY A 51 14.89 -0.92 -10.64
N GLN A 52 13.89 -1.73 -11.00
CA GLN A 52 12.49 -1.32 -10.97
C GLN A 52 11.91 -1.46 -9.56
N THR A 53 11.23 -0.41 -9.09
CA THR A 53 10.48 -0.40 -7.83
C THR A 53 8.99 -0.46 -8.09
N VAL A 54 8.28 -1.33 -7.36
CA VAL A 54 6.83 -1.40 -7.38
C VAL A 54 6.30 -0.94 -6.03
N THR A 55 5.43 0.08 -6.05
CA THR A 55 4.84 0.64 -4.83
C THR A 55 3.35 0.38 -4.79
N ALA A 56 2.87 -0.23 -3.70
CA ALA A 56 1.46 -0.36 -3.38
C ALA A 56 1.14 0.48 -2.14
N LEU A 57 0.19 1.39 -2.26
CA LEU A 57 -0.31 2.23 -1.16
C LEU A 57 -1.64 1.69 -0.68
N TYR A 58 -1.73 1.45 0.63
CA TYR A 58 -2.94 1.05 1.31
C TYR A 58 -3.33 2.10 2.34
N GLU A 59 -4.62 2.35 2.45
CA GLU A 59 -5.21 2.95 3.65
C GLU A 59 -5.71 1.84 4.55
N ILE A 60 -5.53 2.03 5.85
CA ILE A 60 -5.96 1.09 6.88
C ILE A 60 -6.84 1.80 7.91
N VAL A 61 -7.75 1.04 8.50
CA VAL A 61 -8.47 1.40 9.71
C VAL A 61 -7.90 0.55 10.83
N PRO A 62 -7.15 1.15 11.78
CA PRO A 62 -6.68 0.44 12.96
C PRO A 62 -7.82 -0.24 13.72
N HIS A 63 -7.53 -1.39 14.31
CA HIS A 63 -8.48 -2.08 15.17
C HIS A 63 -8.77 -1.24 16.42
N GLY A 64 -10.04 -1.18 16.83
CA GLY A 64 -10.50 -0.34 17.95
C GLY A 64 -10.87 1.10 17.57
N LEU A 65 -10.71 1.50 16.31
CA LEU A 65 -11.27 2.76 15.79
C LEU A 65 -12.61 2.52 15.10
N ASP A 66 -13.56 3.40 15.40
CA ASP A 66 -14.84 3.47 14.71
C ASP A 66 -14.80 4.54 13.64
N VAL A 67 -15.12 4.13 12.42
CA VAL A 67 -15.19 5.00 11.25
C VAL A 67 -16.66 5.11 10.88
N PRO A 68 -17.27 6.32 10.95
CA PRO A 68 -18.65 6.52 10.52
C PRO A 68 -18.88 5.99 9.10
N GLY A 69 -19.96 5.24 8.90
CA GLY A 69 -20.30 4.64 7.59
C GLY A 69 -19.61 3.31 7.27
N LEU A 70 -18.63 2.87 8.07
CA LEU A 70 -18.00 1.56 7.93
C LEU A 70 -18.68 0.53 8.86
N SER A 71 -19.85 0.03 8.46
CA SER A 71 -20.46 -1.15 9.09
C SER A 71 -20.04 -2.39 8.32
N LEU A 72 -19.20 -3.21 8.95
CA LEU A 72 -18.91 -4.55 8.45
C LEU A 72 -19.79 -5.52 9.24
N ASP A 73 -20.96 -5.83 8.69
CA ASP A 73 -21.84 -6.81 9.30
C ASP A 73 -21.11 -8.16 9.37
N PRO A 74 -21.12 -8.84 10.54
CA PRO A 74 -20.56 -10.18 10.64
C PRO A 74 -21.22 -11.10 9.62
N LEU A 75 -20.40 -11.80 8.83
CA LEU A 75 -20.93 -12.69 7.80
C LEU A 75 -21.61 -13.90 8.47
N ARG A 76 -22.95 -13.96 8.35
CA ARG A 76 -23.82 -14.97 9.00
C ARG A 76 -23.36 -16.41 8.80
N TYR A 77 -22.74 -16.74 7.67
CA TYR A 77 -22.37 -18.11 7.29
C TYR A 77 -20.87 -18.36 7.28
N GLN A 78 -20.04 -17.40 7.71
CA GLN A 78 -18.60 -17.63 7.81
C GLN A 78 -18.21 -18.10 9.21
N LYS A 79 -17.37 -19.13 9.24
CA LYS A 79 -16.66 -19.50 10.47
C LYS A 79 -15.51 -18.52 10.68
N THR A 80 -15.46 -17.89 11.85
CA THR A 80 -14.29 -17.12 12.29
C THR A 80 -13.11 -18.08 12.41
N SER A 81 -12.03 -17.83 11.66
CA SER A 81 -10.83 -18.67 11.76
C SER A 81 -10.10 -18.37 13.07
N ARG A 82 -9.49 -19.40 13.65
CA ARG A 82 -8.60 -19.23 14.80
C ARG A 82 -7.33 -18.54 14.32
N LEU A 83 -7.02 -17.39 14.90
CA LEU A 83 -5.79 -16.67 14.58
C LEU A 83 -4.56 -17.44 15.07
N SER A 84 -3.46 -17.32 14.33
CA SER A 84 -2.16 -17.87 14.76
C SER A 84 -1.61 -17.06 15.94
N PRO A 85 -0.67 -17.62 16.74
CA PRO A 85 -0.02 -16.88 17.81
C PRO A 85 0.65 -15.57 17.35
N ALA A 86 1.17 -15.53 16.12
CA ALA A 86 1.76 -14.34 15.51
C ALA A 86 0.80 -13.14 15.47
N ALA A 87 -0.51 -13.39 15.34
CA ALA A 87 -1.52 -12.35 15.32
C ALA A 87 -1.63 -11.58 16.65
N SER A 88 -1.14 -12.14 17.76
CA SER A 88 -1.14 -11.47 19.08
C SER A 88 0.02 -10.49 19.24
N GLY A 89 0.99 -10.50 18.32
CA GLY A 89 2.17 -9.63 18.34
C GLY A 89 1.91 -8.22 17.81
N GLN A 90 2.99 -7.52 17.45
CA GLN A 90 2.97 -6.20 16.83
C GLN A 90 3.01 -6.26 15.29
N GLU A 91 2.75 -7.42 14.70
CA GLU A 91 2.72 -7.57 13.24
C GLU A 91 1.50 -6.84 12.67
N LEU A 92 1.74 -5.87 11.79
CA LEU A 92 0.69 -5.11 11.11
C LEU A 92 0.19 -5.86 9.87
N LEU A 93 1.13 -6.37 9.07
CA LEU A 93 0.86 -7.12 7.86
C LEU A 93 2.00 -8.06 7.50
N ASN A 94 1.67 -9.04 6.67
CA ASN A 94 2.60 -9.94 6.02
C ASN A 94 2.52 -9.76 4.50
N VAL A 95 3.67 -9.68 3.83
CA VAL A 95 3.80 -9.59 2.38
C VAL A 95 4.45 -10.85 1.87
N LYS A 96 3.79 -11.53 0.94
CA LYS A 96 4.31 -12.68 0.21
C LYS A 96 4.57 -12.28 -1.23
N VAL A 97 5.77 -12.58 -1.73
CA VAL A 97 6.16 -12.37 -3.12
C VAL A 97 6.57 -13.71 -3.71
N ARG A 98 5.98 -14.07 -4.86
CA ARG A 98 6.43 -15.21 -5.67
C ARG A 98 6.92 -14.70 -7.01
N ALA A 99 8.08 -15.18 -7.44
CA ALA A 99 8.65 -14.82 -8.74
C ALA A 99 9.51 -15.94 -9.32
N LYS A 100 9.59 -16.03 -10.64
CA LYS A 100 10.52 -16.88 -11.38
C LYS A 100 11.79 -16.07 -11.70
N ALA A 101 12.95 -16.67 -11.48
CA ALA A 101 14.20 -16.11 -11.97
C ALA A 101 14.24 -16.18 -13.51
N PRO A 102 15.05 -15.36 -14.19
CA PRO A 102 15.22 -15.47 -15.64
C PRO A 102 15.53 -16.90 -16.10
N GLY A 103 14.64 -17.49 -16.89
CA GLY A 103 14.79 -18.86 -17.41
C GLY A 103 14.30 -19.98 -16.48
N ASP A 104 13.87 -19.66 -15.25
CA ASP A 104 13.25 -20.65 -14.36
C ASP A 104 11.78 -20.89 -14.74
N VAL A 105 11.34 -22.14 -14.61
CA VAL A 105 9.92 -22.51 -14.79
C VAL A 105 9.13 -22.50 -13.48
N ARG A 106 9.81 -22.52 -12.33
CA ARG A 106 9.21 -22.54 -10.99
C ARG A 106 9.44 -21.23 -10.25
N SER A 107 8.42 -20.77 -9.54
CA SER A 107 8.55 -19.58 -8.71
C SER A 107 9.15 -19.90 -7.34
N ARG A 108 9.83 -18.91 -6.74
CA ARG A 108 10.31 -18.94 -5.36
C ARG A 108 9.48 -17.99 -4.51
N LEU A 109 9.11 -18.42 -3.31
CA LEU A 109 8.37 -17.62 -2.34
C LEU A 109 9.33 -16.88 -1.42
N GLN A 110 9.11 -15.58 -1.26
CA GLN A 110 9.72 -14.72 -0.25
C GLN A 110 8.61 -14.11 0.61
N THR A 111 8.90 -13.89 1.88
CA THR A 111 7.94 -13.38 2.86
C THR A 111 8.60 -12.28 3.70
N ALA A 112 7.87 -11.20 3.97
CA ALA A 112 8.30 -10.11 4.81
C ALA A 112 7.16 -9.65 5.72
N VAL A 113 7.46 -9.47 7.02
CA VAL A 113 6.51 -8.99 8.02
C VAL A 113 6.81 -7.53 8.33
N LEU A 114 5.75 -6.71 8.38
CA LEU A 114 5.86 -5.32 8.82
C LEU A 114 5.32 -5.19 10.25
N MET A 115 6.13 -4.61 11.14
CA MET A 115 5.74 -4.31 12.51
C MET A 115 5.05 -2.94 12.60
N ASP A 116 4.11 -2.80 13.52
CA ASP A 116 3.44 -1.55 13.86
C ASP A 116 4.35 -0.62 14.68
N ALA A 117 5.38 -0.08 14.01
CA ALA A 117 6.44 0.72 14.64
C ALA A 117 6.42 2.22 14.24
N ALA A 118 5.42 2.64 13.43
CA ALA A 118 5.21 4.01 12.94
C ALA A 118 6.49 4.86 12.75
N PRO A 119 7.45 4.43 11.91
CA PRO A 119 8.72 5.13 11.76
C PRO A 119 8.53 6.51 11.13
N ALA A 120 9.43 7.45 11.44
CA ALA A 120 9.44 8.77 10.83
C ALA A 120 9.59 8.68 9.30
N TRP A 121 8.88 9.52 8.54
CA TRP A 121 8.88 9.54 7.06
C TRP A 121 10.28 9.55 6.44
N ARG A 122 11.21 10.29 7.03
CA ARG A 122 12.62 10.36 6.61
C ARG A 122 13.38 9.02 6.61
N LYS A 123 12.86 7.99 7.29
CA LYS A 123 13.39 6.61 7.27
C LYS A 123 12.86 5.78 6.10
N ALA A 124 11.79 6.22 5.44
CA ALA A 124 11.26 5.55 4.25
C ALA A 124 12.05 5.92 2.99
N SER A 125 11.94 5.09 1.95
CA SER A 125 12.60 5.35 0.67
C SER A 125 12.06 6.64 0.01
N ALA A 126 12.90 7.25 -0.84
CA ALA A 126 12.52 8.41 -1.63
C ALA A 126 11.28 8.13 -2.51
N ASP A 127 11.27 6.97 -3.19
CA ASP A 127 10.17 6.55 -4.06
C ASP A 127 8.85 6.40 -3.29
N PHE A 128 8.88 5.76 -2.11
CA PHE A 128 7.68 5.59 -1.29
C PHE A 128 7.13 6.93 -0.82
N ARG A 129 8.02 7.83 -0.37
CA ARG A 129 7.66 9.19 0.02
C ARG A 129 7.07 10.00 -1.13
N ALA A 130 7.66 9.90 -2.32
CA ALA A 130 7.16 10.58 -3.51
C ALA A 130 5.75 10.08 -3.89
N ALA A 131 5.56 8.76 -3.91
CA ALA A 131 4.25 8.14 -4.17
C ALA A 131 3.20 8.53 -3.12
N ALA A 132 3.56 8.47 -1.83
CA ALA A 132 2.67 8.85 -0.73
C ALA A 132 2.28 10.34 -0.77
N ALA A 133 3.25 11.23 -1.04
CA ALA A 133 2.99 12.66 -1.20
C ALA A 133 2.10 12.95 -2.40
N ALA A 134 2.32 12.29 -3.55
CA ALA A 134 1.48 12.44 -4.74
C ALA A 134 0.04 11.96 -4.49
N ALA A 135 -0.14 10.80 -3.86
CA ALA A 135 -1.45 10.29 -3.47
C ALA A 135 -2.16 11.25 -2.51
N GLY A 136 -1.45 11.73 -1.49
CA GLY A 136 -1.98 12.69 -0.53
C GLY A 136 -2.38 14.02 -1.15
N LEU A 137 -1.53 14.59 -2.02
CA LEU A 137 -1.85 15.81 -2.76
C LEU A 137 -3.10 15.62 -3.62
N GLY A 138 -3.22 14.48 -4.31
CA GLY A 138 -4.40 14.12 -5.09
C GLY A 138 -5.68 14.07 -4.25
N MET A 139 -5.61 13.52 -3.03
CA MET A 139 -6.76 13.50 -2.11
C MET A 139 -7.17 14.90 -1.66
N LEU A 140 -6.20 15.78 -1.37
CA LEU A 140 -6.48 17.17 -0.99
C LEU A 140 -7.16 17.92 -2.14
N LEU A 141 -6.57 17.85 -3.34
CA LEU A 141 -7.08 18.53 -4.54
C LEU A 141 -8.48 18.08 -4.93
N ARG A 142 -8.79 16.78 -4.75
CA ARG A 142 -10.11 16.23 -5.04
C ARG A 142 -11.12 16.41 -3.89
N ARG A 143 -10.72 17.05 -2.79
CA ARG A 143 -11.51 17.16 -1.55
C ARG A 143 -12.08 15.81 -1.11
N SER A 144 -11.25 14.77 -1.22
CA SER A 144 -11.64 13.40 -0.92
C SER A 144 -12.21 13.27 0.50
N GLU A 145 -13.34 12.59 0.64
CA GLU A 145 -13.92 12.22 1.94
C GLU A 145 -12.94 11.39 2.79
N TYR A 146 -12.00 10.70 2.14
CA TYR A 146 -10.98 9.87 2.78
C TYR A 146 -9.69 10.61 3.15
N ARG A 147 -9.58 11.93 2.89
CA ARG A 147 -8.34 12.68 3.19
C ARG A 147 -8.02 12.73 4.69
N GLY A 148 -8.99 12.44 5.56
CA GLY A 148 -8.81 12.44 7.00
C GLY A 148 -8.23 13.77 7.52
N ALA A 149 -7.19 13.67 8.34
CA ALA A 149 -6.46 14.83 8.89
C ALA A 149 -5.29 15.30 8.00
N LEU A 150 -5.19 14.81 6.75
CA LEU A 150 -4.12 15.20 5.84
C LEU A 150 -4.15 16.71 5.57
N THR A 151 -2.97 17.33 5.59
CA THR A 151 -2.80 18.75 5.28
C THR A 151 -1.74 18.95 4.20
N TYR A 152 -1.77 20.10 3.52
CA TYR A 152 -0.70 20.49 2.60
C TYR A 152 0.68 20.53 3.27
N GLY A 153 0.74 20.88 4.56
CA GLY A 153 1.98 20.83 5.35
C GLY A 153 2.50 19.40 5.50
N MET A 154 1.63 18.44 5.84
CA MET A 154 2.01 17.03 5.92
C MET A 154 2.48 16.48 4.58
N VAL A 155 1.79 16.82 3.48
CA VAL A 155 2.21 16.42 2.12
C VAL A 155 3.62 16.92 1.81
N ARG A 156 3.93 18.16 2.19
CA ARG A 156 5.28 18.73 2.06
C ARG A 156 6.31 17.97 2.90
N ASP A 157 5.99 17.66 4.16
CA ASP A 157 6.91 16.96 5.06
C ASP A 157 7.20 15.50 4.61
N ILE A 158 6.21 14.86 3.99
CA ILE A 158 6.36 13.54 3.37
C ILE A 158 7.22 13.64 2.10
N SER A 159 6.96 14.63 1.24
CA SER A 159 7.58 14.75 -0.07
C SER A 159 9.10 14.80 -0.02
N VAL A 160 9.76 14.23 -1.03
CA VAL A 160 11.19 14.47 -1.26
C VAL A 160 11.41 15.93 -1.66
N PRO A 161 12.59 16.54 -1.36
CA PRO A 161 12.88 17.91 -1.79
C PRO A 161 12.95 18.03 -3.32
N ASP A 162 11.81 18.18 -3.96
CA ASP A 162 11.66 18.42 -5.39
C ASP A 162 11.01 19.79 -5.62
N ALA A 163 11.74 20.71 -6.27
CA ALA A 163 11.30 22.09 -6.39
C ALA A 163 9.99 22.24 -7.16
N VAL A 164 9.71 21.35 -8.12
CA VAL A 164 8.49 21.39 -8.93
C VAL A 164 7.29 20.95 -8.09
N PHE A 165 7.39 19.81 -7.42
CA PHE A 165 6.34 19.27 -6.55
C PHE A 165 6.01 20.21 -5.40
N LEU A 166 7.03 20.83 -4.80
CA LEU A 166 6.85 21.82 -3.72
C LEU A 166 6.11 23.08 -4.21
N ARG A 167 6.47 23.60 -5.39
CA ARG A 167 5.76 24.74 -6.00
C ARG A 167 4.31 24.38 -6.33
N LEU A 168 4.06 23.17 -6.85
CA LEU A 168 2.71 22.68 -7.14
C LEU A 168 1.87 22.58 -5.88
N THR A 169 2.42 22.01 -4.82
CA THR A 169 1.76 21.86 -3.51
C THR A 169 1.39 23.21 -2.91
N GLU A 170 2.30 24.19 -2.99
CA GLU A 170 2.04 25.55 -2.51
C GLU A 170 0.99 26.29 -3.36
N LYS A 171 1.03 26.12 -4.69
CA LYS A 171 0.01 26.68 -5.58
C LYS A 171 -1.37 26.10 -5.27
N ALA A 172 -1.46 24.79 -5.05
CA ALA A 172 -2.69 24.11 -4.66
C ALA A 172 -3.23 24.65 -3.33
N ARG A 173 -2.38 24.77 -2.31
CA ARG A 173 -2.74 25.33 -1.00
C ARG A 173 -3.33 26.74 -1.12
N ARG A 174 -2.73 27.61 -1.93
CA ARG A 174 -3.21 28.98 -2.16
C ARG A 174 -4.55 29.01 -2.89
N ALA A 175 -4.71 28.16 -3.90
CA ALA A 175 -5.97 28.06 -4.65
C ALA A 175 -7.12 27.61 -3.75
N ASP A 176 -6.89 26.60 -2.89
CA ASP A 176 -7.90 26.16 -1.91
C ASP A 176 -8.21 27.24 -0.87
N ALA A 177 -7.19 27.97 -0.38
CA ALA A 177 -7.39 29.07 0.56
C ALA A 177 -8.24 30.21 -0.02
N ALA A 178 -8.07 30.51 -1.31
CA ALA A 178 -8.85 31.52 -2.02
C ALA A 178 -10.28 31.05 -2.39
N ALA A 179 -10.54 29.75 -2.36
CA ALA A 179 -11.83 29.14 -2.66
C ALA A 179 -12.69 28.88 -1.41
N LEU A 180 -12.20 29.23 -0.21
CA LEU A 180 -12.99 29.29 1.00
C LEU A 180 -13.79 30.62 1.01
N PRO A 181 -15.10 30.58 1.30
CA PRO A 181 -15.95 31.77 1.35
C PRO A 181 -15.56 32.73 2.49
#